data_AF-A0A8T4JBW7-F1
#
_entry.id   AF-A0A8T4JBW7-F1
#
_cell.length_a   1.000
_cell.length_b   1.000
_cell.length_c   1.000
_cell.angle_alpha   90.00
_cell.angle_beta   90.00
_cell.angle_gamma   90.00
#
_symmetry.space_group_name_H-M   'P 1'
#
loop_
_entity.id
_entity.type
_entity.pdbx_description
1 polymer ?
#
loop_
_entity_poly.entity_id
_entity_poly.type
_entity_poly.pdbx_seq_one_letter_code
_entity_poly.pdbx_strand_id
1 'polypeptide(L)' 'MESREVWDKIAPGWSPLKQRPWPPEIQNIKDWKGKILDDGCGNGRNLSIFKDSELYGTDFSSSMIE' A
#
# COMPACT_ATOMS: atom_id res chain seq x y z
N MET A 1 10.39 -21.33 3.43
CA MET A 1 9.17 -20.50 3.59
C MET A 1 9.11 -19.63 2.36
N GLU A 2 8.09 -19.82 1.56
CA GLU A 2 7.83 -18.94 0.43
C GLU A 2 7.50 -17.55 0.97
N SER A 3 8.03 -16.49 0.35
CA SER A 3 7.88 -15.11 0.85
C SER A 3 6.41 -14.73 1.10
N ARG A 4 5.47 -15.28 0.32
CA ARG A 4 4.03 -15.05 0.47
C ARG A 4 3.48 -15.46 1.83
N GLU A 5 3.83 -16.65 2.31
CA GLU A 5 3.36 -17.16 3.60
C GLU A 5 3.87 -16.30 4.77
N VAL A 6 5.04 -15.69 4.62
CA VAL A 6 5.61 -14.78 5.62
C VAL A 6 4.78 -13.50 5.68
N TRP A 7 4.45 -12.91 4.53
CA TRP A 7 3.67 -11.68 4.48
C TRP A 7 2.22 -11.88 4.91
N ASP A 8 1.61 -13.03 4.57
CA ASP A 8 0.28 -13.39 5.06
C ASP A 8 0.24 -13.45 6.60
N LYS A 9 1.29 -13.97 7.23
CA LYS A 9 1.41 -14.00 8.71
C LYS A 9 1.65 -12.62 9.32
N ILE A 10 2.27 -11.70 8.59
CA ILE A 10 2.56 -10.33 9.07
C ILE A 10 1.33 -9.44 8.96
N ALA A 11 0.48 -9.65 7.95
CA ALA A 11 -0.62 -8.77 7.60
C ALA A 11 -1.55 -8.37 8.77
N PRO A 12 -1.97 -9.28 9.68
CA PRO A 12 -2.84 -8.92 10.81
C PRO A 12 -2.22 -7.86 11.75
N GLY A 13 -0.89 -7.87 11.91
CA GLY A 13 -0.16 -6.87 12.68
C GLY A 13 0.22 -5.63 11.84
N TRP A 14 0.35 -5.78 10.53
CA TRP A 14 0.75 -4.71 9.63
C TRP A 14 -0.32 -3.64 9.49
N SER A 15 -1.53 -4.04 9.11
CA SER A 15 -2.64 -3.14 8.84
C SER A 15 -2.88 -2.15 9.99
N PRO A 16 -3.11 -2.55 11.25
CA PRO A 16 -3.36 -1.60 12.34
C PRO A 16 -2.18 -0.68 12.67
N LEU A 17 -0.93 -1.10 12.41
CA LEU A 17 0.27 -0.35 12.80
C LEU A 17 0.78 0.59 11.69
N LYS A 18 0.57 0.25 10.42
CA LYS A 18 1.17 0.95 9.27
C LYS A 18 0.12 1.66 8.43
N GLN A 19 -0.60 2.57 9.06
CA GLN A 19 -1.70 3.34 8.45
C GLN A 19 -1.25 4.61 7.71
N ARG A 20 -0.02 5.09 7.95
CA ARG A 20 0.49 6.33 7.37
C ARG A 20 1.41 6.06 6.18
N PRO A 21 1.36 6.92 5.14
CA PRO A 21 2.26 6.85 4.01
C PRO A 21 3.72 6.85 4.46
N TRP A 22 4.55 6.04 3.80
CA TRP A 22 5.98 5.96 4.06
C TRP A 22 6.74 5.62 2.76
N PRO A 23 7.87 6.30 2.49
CA PRO A 23 8.50 7.30 3.36
C PRO A 23 7.79 8.66 3.26
N PRO A 24 8.02 9.63 4.19
CA PRO A 24 7.28 10.89 4.24
C PRO A 24 7.31 11.69 2.94
N GLU A 25 8.35 11.52 2.12
CA GLU A 25 8.56 12.17 0.82
C GLU A 25 7.47 11.82 -0.19
N ILE A 26 6.73 10.72 0.01
CA ILE A 26 5.57 10.40 -0.83
C ILE A 26 4.50 11.52 -0.78
N GLN A 27 4.47 12.30 0.31
CA GLN A 27 3.60 13.47 0.41
C GLN A 27 3.92 14.55 -0.64
N ASN A 28 5.15 14.57 -1.18
CA ASN A 28 5.55 15.54 -2.20
C ASN A 28 4.86 15.32 -3.55
N ILE A 29 4.29 14.14 -3.77
CA ILE A 29 3.60 13.79 -5.01
C ILE A 29 2.08 13.70 -4.85
N LYS A 30 1.51 14.04 -3.69
CA LYS A 30 0.07 13.91 -3.38
C LYS A 30 -0.89 14.53 -4.42
N ASP A 31 -0.40 15.54 -5.17
CA ASP A 31 -1.16 16.28 -6.16
C ASP A 31 -1.04 15.71 -7.59
N TRP A 32 -0.27 14.64 -7.80
CA TRP A 32 -0.20 13.93 -9.07
C TRP A 32 -1.58 13.44 -9.50
N LYS A 33 -1.88 13.59 -10.80
CA LYS A 33 -3.14 13.22 -11.44
C LYS A 33 -2.93 12.10 -12.45
N GLY A 34 -3.99 11.36 -12.74
CA GLY A 34 -4.00 10.27 -13.71
C GLY A 34 -4.09 8.91 -13.04
N LYS A 35 -3.45 7.91 -13.65
CA LYS A 35 -3.42 6.53 -13.14
C LYS A 35 -2.17 6.29 -12.30
N ILE A 36 -2.35 5.82 -11.08
CA ILE A 36 -1.26 5.58 -10.13
C ILE A 36 -1.28 4.11 -9.76
N LEU A 37 -0.14 3.43 -9.93
CA LEU A 37 0.08 2.05 -9.51
C LEU A 37 1.05 2.03 -8.32
N ASP A 38 0.64 1.37 -7.24
CA ASP A 38 1.51 0.99 -6.11
C ASP A 38 1.71 -0.53 -6.14
N ASP A 39 2.92 -0.97 -6.49
CA ASP A 39 3.26 -2.39 -6.59
C ASP A 39 3.92 -2.89 -5.29
N GLY A 40 3.37 -3.96 -4.71
CA GLY A 40 3.59 -4.31 -3.31
C GLY A 40 2.91 -3.32 -2.36
N CYS A 41 1.66 -2.94 -2.65
CA CYS A 41 0.96 -1.87 -1.96
C CYS A 41 0.70 -2.17 -0.48
N GLY A 42 0.81 -3.42 -0.05
CA GLY A 42 0.37 -3.88 1.25
C GLY A 42 -1.09 -3.50 1.48
N ASN A 43 -1.33 -2.76 2.56
CA ASN A 43 -2.65 -2.21 2.92
C ASN A 43 -3.02 -0.91 2.19
N GLY A 44 -2.28 -0.51 1.16
CA GLY A 44 -2.57 0.67 0.34
C GLY A 44 -2.30 2.02 1.01
N ARG A 45 -1.57 2.05 2.14
CA ARG A 45 -1.30 3.30 2.92
C ARG A 45 -0.73 4.44 2.07
N ASN A 46 0.08 4.11 1.06
CA ASN A 46 0.75 5.07 0.19
C ASN A 46 -0.20 5.70 -0.83
N LEU A 47 -1.18 4.93 -1.32
CA LEU A 47 -2.22 5.40 -2.23
C LEU A 47 -3.22 6.36 -1.54
N SER A 48 -3.36 6.29 -0.21
CA SER A 48 -4.36 7.07 0.54
C SER A 48 -4.25 8.62 0.42
N ILE A 49 -3.08 9.11 -0.02
CA ILE A 49 -2.79 10.55 -0.16
C ILE A 49 -3.37 11.17 -1.42
N PHE A 50 -3.61 10.38 -2.46
CA PHE A 50 -4.09 10.88 -3.74
C PHE A 50 -5.62 10.97 -3.72
N LYS A 51 -6.16 12.15 -4.05
CA LYS A 51 -7.62 12.41 -3.98
C LYS A 51 -8.33 12.42 -5.32
N ASP A 52 -7.65 12.86 -6.39
CA ASP A 52 -8.25 13.01 -7.73
C ASP A 52 -7.51 12.19 -8.79
N SER A 53 -7.14 10.96 -8.42
CA SER A 53 -6.41 10.03 -9.29
C SER A 53 -7.08 8.67 -9.26
N GLU A 54 -6.92 7.92 -10.35
CA GLU A 54 -7.34 6.53 -10.44
C GLU A 54 -6.24 5.66 -9.83
N LEU A 55 -6.56 4.96 -8.75
CA LEU A 55 -5.58 4.27 -7.91
C LEU A 55 -5.66 2.77 -8.13
N TYR A 56 -4.50 2.15 -8.36
CA TYR A 56 -4.32 0.72 -8.53
C TYR A 56 -3.29 0.26 -7.51
N GLY A 57 -3.60 -0.81 -6.78
CA GLY A 57 -2.68 -1.46 -5.86
C GLY A 57 -2.56 -2.93 -6.20
N THR A 58 -1.33 -3.45 -6.21
CA THR A 58 -1.06 -4.87 -6.35
C THR A 58 -0.26 -5.35 -5.15
N ASP A 59 -0.65 -6.48 -4.58
CA ASP A 59 0.17 -7.20 -3.61
C ASP A 59 -0.01 -8.69 -3.85
N PHE A 60 1.07 -9.44 -3.69
CA PHE A 60 1.07 -10.89 -3.88
C PHE A 60 0.53 -11.62 -2.64
N SER A 61 0.54 -10.96 -1.47
CA SER A 61 -0.16 -11.39 -0.26
C SER A 61 -1.58 -10.87 -0.29
N SER A 62 -2.54 -11.79 -0.45
CA SER A 62 -3.97 -11.44 -0.38
C SER A 62 -4.34 -10.89 0.99
N SER A 63 -3.71 -11.39 2.06
CA SER A 63 -3.97 -10.95 3.43
C SER A 63 -3.56 -9.50 3.69
N MET A 64 -2.63 -8.95 2.89
CA MET A 64 -2.23 -7.54 3.00
C MET A 64 -3.27 -6.58 2.42
N ILE A 65 -4.10 -7.05 1.49
CA ILE A 65 -5.13 -6.27 0.79
C ILE A 65 -6.50 -6.38 1.49
N GLU A 66 -6.76 -7.47 2.20
CA GLU A 66 -8.00 -7.75 2.94
C GLU A 66 -8.20 -6.84 4.18
#